data_AF-A0A7C4M1X0-F1
#
_entry.id   AF-A0A7C4M1X0-F1
#
_cell.length_a   1.000
_cell.length_b   1.000
_cell.length_c   1.000
_cell.angle_alpha   90.00
_cell.angle_beta   90.00
_cell.angle_gamma   90.00
#
_symmetry.space_group_name_H-M   'P 1'
#
loop_
_entity.id
_entity.type
_entity.pdbx_description
1 polymer ?
#
loop_
_entity_poly.entity_id
_entity_poly.type
_entity_poly.pdbx_seq_one_letter_code
_entity_poly.pdbx_strand_id
1 'polypeptide(L)'
;MKRAIKLLILGMVVTGFWAATAAAAALDPGATYTVEVYPITSSGTVGARSSSDQAKADDAGKLTFQFTNLPNFPAYNFLLIRIKDGSGTIVRQGIAPAPKAGEQTLLGISPASVSQTKAMLKAMEDAGSDDPVMVLFGFTLIRTGALEDPDIEAMGVLAREAVLNGFNAYLEGKIGATKMQAFRNAVQNRLGAYTAKIKELIDSADAGQKQNFRGEAGAMLSAFLVEAAAAAGFDPALIPPAMKAMSDRAETHAPFLSDGMTACMDVVMASTYLKVMAEVVKQKYSSGLGVLGASADQISRMNLAINGFSNALVGIFADFESLFENEEEMPTVEALENKREAMQDAFMVAFNTFMTASASTVEELDAMVASLKNGLCPNMPNRANCEEGIDDLKGESDDYLGLGGFFQVRNLLGQPLRWPIPMVVAVKWVVDHYPTEFHYTRDDLEPAPQHWLNDRSDYDPSSDMPSVLADILGLREDIEIVYGRRMAGEIAASCDITQAAWDALSEIDQLQANFNFGDRLTIREGDNTANQDDQEGLNTALVPNFNHCDDMAPFLNGYELQGLEDLLLERLETLKENIGPEAVTEAQRQALIDVLSAPRFR
;
A
#
# COMPACT_ATOMS: atom_id res chain seq x y z
N MET A 1 -6.34 38.24 -2.62
CA MET A 1 -6.75 37.99 -4.03
C MET A 1 -6.58 36.51 -4.40
N LYS A 2 -6.74 35.60 -3.41
CA LYS A 2 -6.78 34.13 -3.53
C LYS A 2 -8.22 33.65 -3.26
N ARG A 3 -9.18 34.20 -4.01
CA ARG A 3 -10.63 33.92 -3.90
C ARG A 3 -11.28 34.03 -5.28
N ALA A 4 -11.50 32.87 -5.90
CA ALA A 4 -12.46 32.58 -6.96
C ALA A 4 -12.11 31.13 -7.37
N ILE A 5 -12.79 30.06 -6.94
CA ILE A 5 -14.21 29.73 -7.13
C ILE A 5 -14.52 28.53 -6.21
N LYS A 6 -15.42 28.68 -5.22
CA LYS A 6 -16.07 27.54 -4.51
C LYS A 6 -17.58 27.78 -4.36
N LEU A 7 -18.23 28.30 -5.40
CA LEU A 7 -19.68 28.50 -5.42
C LEU A 7 -20.23 28.39 -6.85
N LEU A 8 -20.39 27.15 -7.31
CA LEU A 8 -21.36 26.81 -8.35
C LEU A 8 -21.66 25.29 -8.28
N ILE A 9 -22.50 24.89 -7.32
CA ILE A 9 -23.23 23.62 -7.40
C ILE A 9 -24.65 23.94 -7.88
N LEU A 10 -25.06 23.17 -8.88
CA LEU A 10 -26.43 22.80 -9.29
C LEU A 10 -26.91 23.33 -10.66
N GLY A 11 -26.67 22.51 -11.69
CA GLY A 11 -27.53 22.41 -12.88
C GLY A 11 -26.85 22.62 -14.25
N MET A 12 -26.36 21.53 -14.86
CA MET A 12 -26.30 21.22 -16.32
C MET A 12 -25.29 20.09 -16.54
N VAL A 13 -25.72 18.86 -16.84
CA VAL A 13 -25.81 18.32 -18.22
C VAL A 13 -24.59 18.66 -19.08
N VAL A 14 -23.70 17.67 -19.19
CA VAL A 14 -22.91 17.27 -20.38
C VAL A 14 -22.65 18.37 -21.43
N THR A 15 -21.42 18.85 -21.47
CA THR A 15 -20.62 18.94 -22.70
C THR A 15 -19.15 18.83 -22.34
N GLY A 16 -18.55 17.69 -22.71
CA GLY A 16 -17.11 17.50 -22.64
C GLY A 16 -16.41 18.50 -23.54
N PHE A 17 -15.64 19.40 -22.94
CA PHE A 17 -14.48 19.97 -23.60
C PHE A 17 -13.31 19.02 -23.33
N TRP A 18 -13.15 18.05 -24.23
CA TRP A 18 -11.86 17.40 -24.43
C TRP A 18 -10.96 18.47 -25.02
N ALA A 19 -10.28 19.24 -24.17
CA ALA A 19 -9.06 19.90 -24.60
C ALA A 19 -8.14 18.78 -25.08
N ALA A 20 -7.76 18.81 -26.35
CA ALA A 20 -6.71 17.94 -26.86
C ALA A 20 -5.47 18.24 -26.01
N THR A 21 -5.20 17.38 -25.03
CA THR A 21 -3.97 17.42 -24.25
C THR A 21 -2.84 17.29 -25.26
N ALA A 22 -1.96 18.29 -25.28
CA ALA A 22 -0.79 18.24 -26.14
C ALA A 22 0.00 16.98 -25.74
N ALA A 23 0.26 16.12 -26.72
CA ALA A 23 1.15 14.99 -26.50
C ALA A 23 2.49 15.54 -25.99
N ALA A 24 3.02 14.97 -24.91
CA ALA A 24 4.35 15.22 -24.35
C ALA A 24 5.33 15.68 -25.44
N ALA A 25 6.01 16.83 -25.29
CA ALA A 25 6.67 17.50 -26.42
C ALA A 25 7.55 16.52 -27.20
N ALA A 26 7.08 16.18 -28.40
CA ALA A 26 7.79 15.33 -29.32
C ALA A 26 9.12 16.00 -29.69
N LEU A 27 10.16 15.21 -29.94
CA LEU A 27 11.41 15.77 -30.47
C LEU A 27 11.18 16.27 -31.90
N ASP A 28 11.97 17.24 -32.34
CA ASP A 28 11.83 17.82 -33.68
C ASP A 28 11.91 16.74 -34.76
N PRO A 29 10.84 16.49 -35.55
CA PRO A 29 10.82 15.46 -36.56
C PRO A 29 11.94 15.61 -37.58
N GLY A 30 12.64 14.52 -37.87
CA GLY A 30 13.76 14.50 -38.80
C GLY A 30 15.07 15.12 -38.30
N ALA A 31 15.11 15.71 -37.10
CA ALA A 31 16.36 16.14 -36.49
C ALA A 31 17.20 14.94 -36.04
N THR A 32 18.52 15.10 -36.04
CA THR A 32 19.47 14.08 -35.58
C THR A 32 19.96 14.45 -34.18
N TYR A 33 19.90 13.48 -33.28
CA TYR A 33 20.29 13.59 -31.88
C TYR A 33 21.45 12.66 -31.58
N THR A 34 22.28 13.04 -30.62
CA THR A 34 23.33 12.17 -30.07
C THR A 34 22.81 11.49 -28.81
N VAL A 35 22.84 10.17 -28.79
CA VAL A 35 22.48 9.36 -27.62
C VAL A 35 23.75 8.86 -26.96
N GLU A 36 23.92 9.11 -25.67
CA GLU A 36 25.10 8.73 -24.89
C GLU A 36 24.70 7.89 -23.68
N VAL A 37 25.53 6.90 -23.35
CA VAL A 37 25.34 6.03 -22.19
C VAL A 37 26.50 6.20 -21.21
N TYR A 38 26.16 6.29 -19.93
CA TYR A 38 27.08 6.46 -18.82
C TYR A 38 26.74 5.43 -17.72
N PRO A 39 27.71 4.69 -17.16
CA PRO A 39 27.47 3.92 -15.95
C PRO A 39 27.29 4.84 -14.75
N ILE A 40 26.40 4.48 -13.83
CA ILE A 40 26.32 5.11 -12.50
C ILE A 40 27.16 4.25 -11.56
N THR A 41 28.14 4.86 -10.89
CA THR A 41 29.06 4.17 -9.98
C THR A 41 28.36 3.81 -8.67
N SER A 42 28.92 2.86 -7.90
CA SER A 42 28.39 2.49 -6.58
C SER A 42 28.40 3.63 -5.55
N SER A 43 29.15 4.71 -5.80
CA SER A 43 29.10 5.93 -5.00
C SER A 43 27.99 6.90 -5.42
N GLY A 44 27.09 6.49 -6.32
CA GLY A 44 25.98 7.31 -6.80
C GLY A 44 26.38 8.41 -7.79
N THR A 45 27.61 8.42 -8.30
CA THR A 45 28.10 9.44 -9.25
C THR A 45 28.14 8.90 -10.67
N VAL A 46 28.00 9.80 -11.66
CA VAL A 46 28.05 9.44 -13.09
C VAL A 46 29.50 9.16 -13.51
N GLY A 47 29.74 7.95 -14.00
CA GLY A 47 31.04 7.50 -14.51
C GLY A 47 31.38 8.05 -15.90
N ALA A 48 32.51 7.61 -16.45
CA ALA A 48 32.92 7.99 -17.80
C ALA A 48 31.97 7.40 -18.87
N ARG A 49 31.74 8.16 -19.94
CA ARG A 49 30.88 7.75 -21.07
C ARG A 49 31.30 6.38 -21.59
N SER A 50 30.40 5.40 -21.57
CA SER A 50 30.65 4.06 -22.05
C SER A 50 30.37 3.92 -23.55
N SER A 51 29.35 4.61 -24.07
CA SER A 51 28.92 4.48 -25.46
C SER A 51 28.26 5.76 -25.97
N SER A 52 28.24 5.93 -27.29
CA SER A 52 27.60 7.05 -27.98
C SER A 52 27.19 6.63 -29.39
N ASP A 53 26.02 7.07 -29.84
CA ASP A 53 25.54 6.88 -31.21
C ASP A 53 24.66 8.06 -31.65
N GLN A 54 24.31 8.14 -32.92
CA GLN A 54 23.35 9.11 -33.45
C GLN A 54 22.04 8.45 -33.84
N ALA A 55 20.92 9.10 -33.52
CA ALA A 55 19.58 8.66 -33.88
C ALA A 55 18.80 9.82 -34.50
N LYS A 56 18.01 9.52 -35.53
CA LYS A 56 17.15 10.50 -36.19
C LYS A 56 15.73 10.35 -35.69
N ALA A 57 15.10 11.46 -35.30
CA ALA A 57 13.71 11.46 -34.87
C ALA A 57 12.78 11.14 -36.05
N ASP A 58 11.81 10.26 -35.83
CA ASP A 58 10.79 9.94 -36.82
C ASP A 58 9.73 11.06 -36.96
N ASP A 59 8.71 10.84 -37.78
CA ASP A 59 7.64 11.83 -38.01
C ASP A 59 6.79 12.11 -36.77
N ALA A 60 6.82 11.21 -35.78
CA ALA A 60 6.17 11.38 -34.48
C ALA A 60 7.13 11.94 -33.41
N GLY A 61 8.36 12.30 -33.79
CA GLY A 61 9.39 12.81 -32.88
C GLY A 61 9.94 11.75 -31.91
N LYS A 62 9.83 10.46 -32.23
CA LYS A 62 10.39 9.35 -31.44
C LYS A 62 11.80 9.00 -31.93
N LEU A 63 12.65 8.57 -30.99
CA LEU A 63 13.98 8.03 -31.28
C LEU A 63 14.02 6.55 -30.96
N THR A 64 14.58 5.76 -31.88
CA THR A 64 14.95 4.36 -31.65
C THR A 64 16.47 4.23 -31.73
N PHE A 65 17.07 3.59 -30.74
CA PHE A 65 18.52 3.35 -30.67
C PHE A 65 18.78 2.00 -30.00
N GLN A 66 19.96 1.43 -30.26
CA GLN A 66 20.40 0.19 -29.65
C GLN A 66 21.90 0.25 -29.39
N PHE A 67 22.30 -0.13 -28.17
CA PHE A 67 23.71 -0.28 -27.80
C PHE A 67 24.02 -1.74 -27.51
N THR A 68 25.27 -2.14 -27.75
CA THR A 68 25.80 -3.48 -27.43
C THR A 68 27.04 -3.31 -26.57
N ASN A 69 27.41 -4.36 -25.81
CA ASN A 69 28.60 -4.36 -24.93
C ASN A 69 28.57 -3.24 -23.86
N LEU A 70 27.39 -2.95 -23.32
CA LEU A 70 27.22 -1.98 -22.24
C LEU A 70 27.77 -2.53 -20.91
N PRO A 71 28.12 -1.63 -19.96
CA PRO A 71 28.35 -2.03 -18.57
C PRO A 71 27.15 -2.81 -18.03
N ASN A 72 27.41 -3.84 -17.22
CA ASN A 72 26.40 -4.81 -16.81
C ASN A 72 26.32 -4.96 -15.28
N PHE A 73 25.19 -5.50 -14.83
CA PHE A 73 25.01 -5.97 -13.46
C PHE A 73 25.81 -7.28 -13.25
N PRO A 74 26.51 -7.47 -12.10
CA PRO A 74 26.47 -6.66 -10.88
C PRO A 74 27.57 -5.59 -10.76
N ALA A 75 28.35 -5.33 -11.82
CA ALA A 75 29.43 -4.33 -11.74
C ALA A 75 28.88 -2.90 -11.59
N TYR A 76 27.72 -2.63 -12.20
CA TYR A 76 26.96 -1.39 -12.06
C TYR A 76 25.49 -1.75 -11.87
N ASN A 77 24.75 -1.05 -10.99
CA ASN A 77 23.32 -1.28 -10.85
C ASN A 77 22.54 -0.57 -11.96
N PHE A 78 23.01 0.60 -12.40
CA PHE A 78 22.27 1.51 -13.27
C PHE A 78 23.13 2.14 -14.37
N LEU A 79 22.46 2.49 -15.46
CA LEU A 79 22.98 3.25 -16.59
C LEU A 79 22.17 4.53 -16.74
N LEU A 80 22.86 5.65 -16.95
CA LEU A 80 22.30 6.94 -17.34
C LEU A 80 22.36 7.08 -18.86
N ILE A 81 21.23 7.39 -19.48
CA ILE A 81 21.10 7.68 -20.90
C ILE A 81 20.84 9.17 -21.05
N ARG A 82 21.61 9.85 -21.92
CA ARG A 82 21.44 11.27 -22.26
C ARG A 82 21.22 11.42 -23.75
N ILE A 83 20.20 12.18 -24.14
CA ILE A 83 19.90 12.54 -25.52
C ILE A 83 20.23 14.01 -25.69
N LYS A 84 21.12 14.32 -26.63
CA LYS A 84 21.59 15.66 -26.94
C LYS A 84 21.18 16.10 -28.33
N ASP A 85 20.82 17.36 -28.48
CA ASP A 85 20.58 17.98 -29.79
C ASP A 85 21.88 18.29 -30.55
N GLY A 86 21.76 18.89 -31.73
CA GLY A 86 22.90 19.30 -32.55
C GLY A 86 23.80 20.39 -31.92
N SER A 87 23.34 21.07 -30.88
CA SER A 87 24.12 22.05 -30.09
C SER A 87 24.89 21.40 -28.93
N GLY A 88 24.59 20.13 -28.63
CA GLY A 88 25.14 19.40 -27.48
C GLY A 88 24.33 19.57 -26.19
N THR A 89 23.18 20.24 -26.25
CA THR A 89 22.29 20.45 -25.10
C THR A 89 21.52 19.16 -24.80
N ILE A 90 21.44 18.76 -23.54
CA ILE A 90 20.65 17.59 -23.12
C ILE A 90 19.17 17.95 -23.24
N VAL A 91 18.47 17.29 -24.15
CA VAL A 91 17.02 17.49 -24.37
C VAL A 91 16.18 16.44 -23.65
N ARG A 92 16.73 15.24 -23.41
CA ARG A 92 16.10 14.16 -22.63
C ARG A 92 17.15 13.34 -21.90
N GLN A 93 16.77 12.72 -20.80
CA GLN A 93 17.60 11.76 -20.07
C GLN A 93 16.75 10.76 -19.30
N GLY A 94 17.31 9.59 -19.03
CA GLY A 94 16.64 8.49 -18.33
C GLY A 94 17.64 7.61 -17.59
N ILE A 95 17.20 6.96 -16.51
CA ILE A 95 17.95 5.91 -15.82
C ILE A 95 17.34 4.56 -16.19
N ALA A 96 18.20 3.59 -16.50
CA ALA A 96 17.80 2.20 -16.72
C ALA A 96 18.63 1.27 -15.82
N PRO A 97 18.07 0.13 -15.36
CA PRO A 97 18.88 -0.89 -14.72
C PRO A 97 19.88 -1.45 -15.72
N ALA A 98 21.13 -1.61 -15.27
CA ALA A 98 22.15 -2.24 -16.06
C ALA A 98 21.72 -3.68 -16.39
N PRO A 99 21.81 -4.11 -17.66
CA PRO A 99 21.43 -5.47 -18.04
C PRO A 99 22.37 -6.47 -17.38
N LYS A 100 21.92 -7.70 -17.15
CA LYS A 100 22.85 -8.80 -16.87
C LYS A 100 23.69 -9.11 -18.10
N ALA A 101 24.84 -9.74 -17.90
CA ALA A 101 25.67 -10.19 -19.01
C ALA A 101 24.89 -11.10 -19.98
N GLY A 102 24.78 -10.69 -21.24
CA GLY A 102 24.06 -11.41 -22.28
C GLY A 102 22.54 -11.15 -22.34
N GLU A 103 22.00 -10.34 -21.43
CA GLU A 103 20.60 -9.92 -21.43
C GLU A 103 20.42 -8.52 -22.03
N GLN A 104 19.16 -8.16 -22.32
CA GLN A 104 18.78 -6.86 -22.84
C GLN A 104 17.89 -6.14 -21.82
N THR A 105 18.14 -4.85 -21.59
CA THR A 105 17.21 -3.94 -20.92
C THR A 105 16.50 -3.10 -21.97
N LEU A 106 15.17 -3.08 -21.96
CA LEU A 106 14.35 -2.15 -22.74
C LEU A 106 14.11 -0.87 -21.93
N LEU A 107 14.08 0.27 -22.61
CA LEU A 107 13.91 1.57 -21.96
C LEU A 107 13.02 2.48 -22.81
N GLY A 108 12.12 3.20 -22.14
CA GLY A 108 11.45 4.38 -22.64
C GLY A 108 11.94 5.63 -21.91
N ILE A 109 12.11 6.75 -22.63
CA ILE A 109 12.50 8.04 -22.06
C ILE A 109 11.45 9.08 -22.47
N SER A 110 10.81 9.69 -21.48
CA SER A 110 9.81 10.74 -21.65
C SER A 110 10.24 12.04 -20.93
N PRO A 111 9.50 13.16 -21.05
CA PRO A 111 9.72 14.33 -20.20
C PRO A 111 9.74 14.03 -18.70
N ALA A 112 8.83 13.20 -18.19
CA ALA A 112 8.84 12.77 -16.78
C ALA A 112 10.15 12.07 -16.39
N SER A 113 10.72 11.27 -17.30
CA SER A 113 12.03 10.62 -17.08
C SER A 113 13.17 11.62 -16.84
N VAL A 114 13.08 12.85 -17.38
CA VAL A 114 14.10 13.88 -17.17
C VAL A 114 14.14 14.30 -15.71
N SER A 115 12.99 14.63 -15.14
CA SER A 115 12.86 15.10 -13.76
C SER A 115 13.11 13.97 -12.77
N GLN A 116 12.58 12.77 -13.04
CA GLN A 116 12.95 11.53 -12.36
C GLN A 116 14.47 11.34 -12.30
N THR A 117 15.15 11.46 -13.44
CA THR A 117 16.60 11.27 -13.54
C THR A 117 17.37 12.33 -12.77
N LYS A 118 16.99 13.62 -12.87
CA LYS A 118 17.66 14.69 -12.11
C LYS A 118 17.57 14.45 -10.61
N ALA A 119 16.36 14.16 -10.11
CA ALA A 119 16.13 13.95 -8.68
C ALA A 119 16.87 12.70 -8.17
N MET A 120 16.83 11.60 -8.93
CA MET A 120 17.55 10.37 -8.55
C MET A 120 19.06 10.56 -8.58
N LEU A 121 19.63 11.25 -9.57
CA LEU A 121 21.07 11.53 -9.59
C LEU A 121 21.49 12.38 -8.38
N LYS A 122 20.67 13.36 -8.00
CA LYS A 122 20.90 14.15 -6.78
C LYS A 122 20.81 13.28 -5.51
N ALA A 123 19.78 12.44 -5.41
CA ALA A 123 19.61 11.52 -4.29
C ALA A 123 20.80 10.56 -4.15
N MET A 124 21.25 9.98 -5.27
CA MET A 124 22.41 9.09 -5.34
C MET A 124 23.70 9.77 -4.92
N GLU A 125 23.95 10.98 -5.42
CA GLU A 125 25.12 11.77 -5.08
C GLU A 125 25.13 12.12 -3.58
N ASP A 126 24.00 12.58 -3.04
CA ASP A 126 23.86 12.95 -1.62
C ASP A 126 23.96 11.75 -0.68
N ALA A 127 23.46 10.59 -1.13
CA ALA A 127 23.56 9.33 -0.43
C ALA A 127 24.97 8.72 -0.50
N GLY A 128 25.76 9.07 -1.52
CA GLY A 128 26.98 8.37 -1.87
C GLY A 128 26.73 6.90 -2.25
N SER A 129 25.57 6.59 -2.87
CA SER A 129 25.11 5.22 -3.14
C SER A 129 24.21 5.15 -4.37
N ASP A 130 24.30 4.07 -5.16
CA ASP A 130 23.39 3.74 -6.26
C ASP A 130 22.28 2.75 -5.84
N ASP A 131 21.73 2.90 -4.64
CA ASP A 131 20.79 1.96 -4.02
C ASP A 131 19.55 1.70 -4.91
N PRO A 132 19.27 0.43 -5.31
CA PRO A 132 18.12 0.11 -6.13
C PRO A 132 16.74 0.42 -5.52
N VAL A 133 16.61 0.41 -4.19
CA VAL A 133 15.36 0.74 -3.49
C VAL A 133 15.07 2.23 -3.64
N MET A 134 16.10 3.07 -3.58
CA MET A 134 15.97 4.52 -3.79
C MET A 134 15.55 4.84 -5.22
N VAL A 135 16.08 4.13 -6.22
CA VAL A 135 15.64 4.26 -7.61
C VAL A 135 14.18 3.83 -7.80
N LEU A 136 13.78 2.73 -7.17
CA LEU A 136 12.39 2.27 -7.19
C LEU A 136 11.45 3.35 -6.66
N PHE A 137 11.73 3.95 -5.51
CA PHE A 137 10.92 5.04 -4.97
C PHE A 137 11.01 6.32 -5.82
N GLY A 138 12.15 6.62 -6.45
CA GLY A 138 12.28 7.72 -7.40
C GLY A 138 11.34 7.58 -8.61
N PHE A 139 11.20 6.38 -9.15
CA PHE A 139 10.20 6.08 -10.19
C PHE A 139 8.76 6.14 -9.67
N THR A 140 8.55 5.76 -8.41
CA THR A 140 7.22 5.80 -7.80
C THR A 140 6.76 7.23 -7.53
N LEU A 141 7.61 8.11 -7.03
CA LEU A 141 7.21 9.42 -6.48
C LEU A 141 7.08 10.52 -7.54
N ILE A 142 7.88 10.47 -8.60
CA ILE A 142 7.96 11.56 -9.58
C ILE A 142 7.16 11.17 -10.82
N ARG A 143 6.01 11.83 -11.03
CA ARG A 143 5.06 11.52 -12.13
C ARG A 143 5.02 12.55 -13.25
N THR A 144 5.68 13.70 -13.07
CA THR A 144 5.69 14.78 -14.07
C THR A 144 7.11 15.21 -14.44
N GLY A 145 7.26 15.75 -15.65
CA GLY A 145 8.43 16.49 -16.08
C GLY A 145 8.43 17.94 -15.57
N ALA A 146 7.28 18.46 -15.13
CA ALA A 146 7.06 19.84 -14.71
C ALA A 146 7.55 20.17 -13.29
N LEU A 147 8.62 19.51 -12.81
CA LEU A 147 9.22 19.83 -11.52
C LEU A 147 10.24 20.96 -11.65
N GLU A 148 10.15 21.93 -10.75
CA GLU A 148 11.15 22.99 -10.64
C GLU A 148 12.44 22.45 -9.96
N ASP A 149 13.58 23.07 -10.24
CA ASP A 149 14.86 22.62 -9.69
C ASP A 149 14.88 22.57 -8.13
N PRO A 150 14.23 23.49 -7.38
CA PRO A 150 14.13 23.37 -5.92
C PRO A 150 13.40 22.10 -5.45
N ASP A 151 12.29 21.73 -6.10
CA ASP A 151 11.55 20.50 -5.78
C ASP A 151 12.41 19.27 -6.10
N ILE A 152 13.18 19.29 -7.20
CA ILE A 152 14.10 18.22 -7.58
C ILE A 152 15.21 18.03 -6.52
N GLU A 153 15.79 19.12 -6.01
CA GLU A 153 16.80 19.07 -4.95
C GLU A 153 16.21 18.56 -3.63
N ALA A 154 15.03 19.06 -3.27
CA ALA A 154 14.27 18.64 -2.10
C ALA A 154 13.95 17.13 -2.14
N MET A 155 13.50 16.62 -3.29
CA MET A 155 13.27 15.20 -3.51
C MET A 155 14.53 14.36 -3.35
N GLY A 156 15.69 14.88 -3.74
CA GLY A 156 16.98 14.20 -3.53
C GLY A 156 17.30 13.97 -2.05
N VAL A 157 17.14 15.02 -1.24
CA VAL A 157 17.34 14.97 0.22
C VAL A 157 16.30 14.04 0.86
N LEU A 158 15.03 14.17 0.48
CA LEU A 158 13.95 13.35 0.99
C LEU A 158 14.17 11.86 0.70
N ALA A 159 14.58 11.52 -0.52
CA ALA A 159 14.87 10.14 -0.90
C ALA A 159 16.01 9.56 -0.05
N ARG A 160 17.06 10.33 0.24
CA ARG A 160 18.14 9.89 1.14
C ARG A 160 17.60 9.60 2.54
N GLU A 161 16.90 10.55 3.15
CA GLU A 161 16.44 10.42 4.55
C GLU A 161 15.35 9.34 4.69
N ALA A 162 14.33 9.40 3.85
CA ALA A 162 13.20 8.49 3.92
C ALA A 162 13.62 7.06 3.56
N VAL A 163 14.32 6.87 2.44
CA VAL A 163 14.63 5.52 1.95
C VAL A 163 15.82 4.91 2.67
N LEU A 164 16.95 5.62 2.82
CA LEU A 164 18.14 5.04 3.44
C LEU A 164 18.03 4.99 4.97
N ASN A 165 17.63 6.10 5.59
CA ASN A 165 17.58 6.22 7.06
C ASN A 165 16.23 5.78 7.67
N GLY A 166 15.21 5.55 6.84
CA GLY A 166 13.91 5.00 7.24
C GLY A 166 13.73 3.57 6.76
N PHE A 167 13.33 3.39 5.50
CA PHE A 167 12.99 2.09 4.93
C PHE A 167 14.11 1.06 5.06
N ASN A 168 15.30 1.38 4.54
CA ASN A 168 16.44 0.47 4.53
C ASN A 168 16.98 0.23 5.94
N ALA A 169 17.09 1.27 6.77
CA ALA A 169 17.55 1.14 8.14
C ALA A 169 16.64 0.21 8.96
N TYR A 170 15.32 0.35 8.81
CA TYR A 170 14.34 -0.54 9.44
C TYR A 170 14.53 -2.00 9.00
N LEU A 171 14.57 -2.23 7.68
CA LEU A 171 14.73 -3.60 7.17
C LEU A 171 16.07 -4.19 7.59
N GLU A 172 17.17 -3.47 7.42
CA GLU A 172 18.51 -3.96 7.77
C GLU A 172 18.62 -4.32 9.27
N GLY A 173 17.97 -3.54 10.14
CA GLY A 173 17.86 -3.85 11.57
C GLY A 173 17.08 -5.15 11.88
N LYS A 174 16.12 -5.54 11.03
CA LYS A 174 15.29 -6.75 11.21
C LYS A 174 15.82 -7.98 10.46
N ILE A 175 16.38 -7.81 9.26
CA ILE A 175 16.76 -8.92 8.36
C ILE A 175 18.27 -9.11 8.22
N GLY A 176 19.06 -8.12 8.64
CA GLY A 176 20.52 -8.10 8.53
C GLY A 176 21.04 -7.79 7.11
N ALA A 177 22.31 -7.38 7.05
CA ALA A 177 22.95 -6.87 5.83
C ALA A 177 22.93 -7.86 4.64
N THR A 178 23.09 -9.17 4.88
CA THR A 178 23.11 -10.18 3.79
C THR A 178 21.77 -10.27 3.07
N LYS A 179 20.66 -10.33 3.81
CA LYS A 179 19.32 -10.36 3.20
C LYS A 179 18.96 -9.00 2.59
N MET A 180 19.43 -7.90 3.19
CA MET A 180 19.26 -6.57 2.60
C MET A 180 19.97 -6.43 1.25
N GLN A 181 21.18 -6.98 1.10
CA GLN A 181 21.86 -7.00 -0.20
C GLN A 181 21.13 -7.89 -1.22
N ALA A 182 20.62 -9.06 -0.80
CA ALA A 182 19.81 -9.91 -1.67
C ALA A 182 18.53 -9.19 -2.12
N PHE A 183 17.90 -8.42 -1.22
CA PHE A 183 16.74 -7.58 -1.51
C PHE A 183 17.04 -6.51 -2.55
N ARG A 184 18.10 -5.72 -2.36
CA ARG A 184 18.55 -4.70 -3.33
C ARG A 184 18.81 -5.29 -4.72
N ASN A 185 19.49 -6.43 -4.78
CA ASN A 185 19.73 -7.14 -6.04
C ASN A 185 18.42 -7.61 -6.67
N ALA A 186 17.48 -8.11 -5.87
CA ALA A 186 16.18 -8.57 -6.35
C ALA A 186 15.29 -7.43 -6.87
N VAL A 187 15.38 -6.23 -6.26
CA VAL A 187 14.76 -4.99 -6.77
C VAL A 187 15.39 -4.58 -8.09
N GLN A 188 16.73 -4.48 -8.17
CA GLN A 188 17.45 -4.09 -9.39
C GLN A 188 17.04 -4.95 -10.60
N ASN A 189 17.00 -6.28 -10.40
CA ASN A 189 16.65 -7.23 -11.45
C ASN A 189 15.23 -7.06 -11.99
N ARG A 190 14.31 -6.50 -11.19
CA ARG A 190 12.91 -6.31 -11.57
C ARG A 190 12.65 -4.99 -12.28
N LEU A 191 13.44 -3.96 -11.99
CA LEU A 191 13.28 -2.62 -12.59
C LEU A 191 13.35 -2.63 -14.13
N GLY A 192 13.96 -3.66 -14.75
CA GLY A 192 13.99 -3.80 -16.21
C GLY A 192 12.61 -4.01 -16.82
N ALA A 193 11.69 -4.65 -16.10
CA ALA A 193 10.31 -4.82 -16.54
C ALA A 193 9.52 -3.50 -16.47
N TYR A 194 9.80 -2.64 -15.46
CA TYR A 194 9.23 -1.30 -15.40
C TYR A 194 9.70 -0.44 -16.58
N THR A 195 11.00 -0.37 -16.86
CA THR A 195 11.51 0.44 -17.99
C THR A 195 11.04 -0.09 -19.35
N ALA A 196 10.82 -1.39 -19.48
CA ALA A 196 10.16 -2.00 -20.63
C ALA A 196 8.70 -1.56 -20.76
N LYS A 197 7.94 -1.50 -19.65
CA LYS A 197 6.56 -1.03 -19.64
C LYS A 197 6.45 0.45 -20.04
N ILE A 198 7.39 1.29 -19.57
CA ILE A 198 7.47 2.69 -20.01
C ILE A 198 7.78 2.78 -21.52
N LYS A 199 8.58 1.87 -22.07
CA LYS A 199 8.77 1.79 -23.52
C LYS A 199 7.45 1.47 -24.24
N GLU A 200 6.70 0.47 -23.79
CA GLU A 200 5.40 0.11 -24.38
C GLU A 200 4.42 1.30 -24.37
N LEU A 201 4.40 2.05 -23.27
CA LEU A 201 3.65 3.29 -23.15
C LEU A 201 4.03 4.33 -24.21
N ILE A 202 5.33 4.59 -24.39
CA ILE A 202 5.81 5.58 -25.37
C ILE A 202 5.52 5.10 -26.79
N ASP A 203 5.73 3.82 -27.06
CA ASP A 203 5.53 3.22 -28.37
C ASP A 203 4.06 3.20 -28.79
N SER A 204 3.14 3.08 -27.83
CA SER A 204 1.70 3.05 -28.09
C SER A 204 1.21 4.34 -28.77
N ALA A 205 0.29 4.17 -29.73
CA ALA A 205 -0.47 5.26 -30.34
C ALA A 205 -1.89 5.37 -29.78
N ASP A 206 -2.35 4.38 -29.00
CA ASP A 206 -3.69 4.32 -28.44
C ASP A 206 -3.71 4.93 -27.04
N ALA A 207 -4.56 5.94 -26.83
CA ALA A 207 -4.64 6.66 -25.57
C ALA A 207 -5.10 5.77 -24.39
N GLY A 208 -6.05 4.86 -24.62
CA GLY A 208 -6.52 3.93 -23.60
C GLY A 208 -5.44 2.94 -23.18
N GLN A 209 -4.66 2.43 -24.14
CA GLN A 209 -3.51 1.58 -23.84
C GLN A 209 -2.41 2.33 -23.10
N LYS A 210 -2.14 3.60 -23.44
CA LYS A 210 -1.18 4.42 -22.68
C LYS A 210 -1.60 4.55 -21.22
N GLN A 211 -2.86 4.87 -20.97
CA GLN A 211 -3.37 4.97 -19.59
C GLN A 211 -3.21 3.64 -18.84
N ASN A 212 -3.58 2.53 -19.46
CA ASN A 212 -3.40 1.19 -18.87
C ASN A 212 -1.93 0.89 -18.56
N PHE A 213 -1.01 1.19 -19.49
CA PHE A 213 0.42 1.00 -19.27
C PHE A 213 0.99 1.88 -18.15
N ARG A 214 0.47 3.10 -17.93
CA ARG A 214 0.83 3.91 -16.74
C ARG A 214 0.41 3.23 -15.45
N GLY A 215 -0.84 2.80 -15.38
CA GLY A 215 -1.37 2.10 -14.19
C GLY A 215 -0.61 0.81 -13.89
N GLU A 216 -0.32 0.01 -14.92
CA GLU A 216 0.51 -1.19 -14.80
C GLU A 216 1.92 -0.86 -14.29
N ALA A 217 2.57 0.16 -14.86
CA ALA A 217 3.91 0.58 -14.44
C ALA A 217 3.95 1.03 -12.97
N GLY A 218 2.95 1.81 -12.51
CA GLY A 218 2.83 2.21 -11.11
C GLY A 218 2.60 1.02 -10.17
N ALA A 219 1.71 0.10 -10.55
CA ALA A 219 1.42 -1.10 -9.78
C ALA A 219 2.61 -2.08 -9.70
N MET A 220 3.42 -2.17 -10.76
CA MET A 220 4.63 -3.02 -10.81
C MET A 220 5.64 -2.63 -9.73
N LEU A 221 5.90 -1.34 -9.53
CA LEU A 221 6.88 -0.87 -8.54
C LEU A 221 6.50 -1.32 -7.12
N SER A 222 5.21 -1.28 -6.79
CA SER A 222 4.70 -1.77 -5.50
C SER A 222 4.87 -3.29 -5.35
N ALA A 223 4.52 -4.05 -6.40
CA ALA A 223 4.68 -5.50 -6.40
C ALA A 223 6.15 -5.94 -6.30
N PHE A 224 7.07 -5.18 -6.91
CA PHE A 224 8.50 -5.49 -6.87
C PHE A 224 9.06 -5.52 -5.45
N LEU A 225 8.58 -4.67 -4.53
CA LEU A 225 9.02 -4.70 -3.13
C LEU A 225 8.66 -6.03 -2.47
N VAL A 226 7.42 -6.49 -2.62
CA VAL A 226 6.93 -7.74 -2.04
C VAL A 226 7.64 -8.96 -2.66
N GLU A 227 7.73 -8.99 -3.99
CA GLU A 227 8.40 -10.08 -4.70
C GLU A 227 9.91 -10.11 -4.47
N ALA A 228 10.56 -8.95 -4.28
CA ALA A 228 11.97 -8.88 -3.93
C ALA A 228 12.21 -9.39 -2.51
N ALA A 229 11.30 -9.11 -1.56
CA ALA A 229 11.37 -9.64 -0.20
C ALA A 229 11.33 -11.18 -0.20
N ALA A 230 10.38 -11.74 -0.94
CA ALA A 230 10.25 -13.18 -1.16
C ALA A 230 11.53 -13.78 -1.76
N ALA A 231 12.07 -13.16 -2.81
CA ALA A 231 13.30 -13.62 -3.47
C ALA A 231 14.55 -13.50 -2.58
N ALA A 232 14.57 -12.54 -1.66
CA ALA A 232 15.63 -12.35 -0.67
C ALA A 232 15.50 -13.28 0.56
N GLY A 233 14.38 -14.01 0.68
CA GLY A 233 14.15 -14.98 1.75
C GLY A 233 13.80 -14.35 3.10
N PHE A 234 13.01 -13.28 3.12
CA PHE A 234 12.38 -12.76 4.34
C PHE A 234 10.88 -12.53 4.16
N ASP A 235 10.15 -12.41 5.27
CA ASP A 235 8.69 -12.22 5.26
C ASP A 235 8.35 -10.85 4.63
N PRO A 236 7.60 -10.82 3.51
CA PRO A 236 7.15 -9.57 2.90
C PRO A 236 6.28 -8.69 3.81
N ALA A 237 5.72 -9.21 4.90
CA ALA A 237 5.02 -8.40 5.89
C ALA A 237 5.93 -7.39 6.62
N LEU A 238 7.25 -7.48 6.45
CA LEU A 238 8.18 -6.44 6.91
C LEU A 238 8.22 -5.20 6.00
N ILE A 239 7.66 -5.25 4.79
CA ILE A 239 7.66 -4.12 3.85
C ILE A 239 6.72 -2.98 4.29
N PRO A 240 5.44 -3.23 4.66
CA PRO A 240 4.57 -2.16 5.15
C PRO A 240 5.14 -1.34 6.32
N PRO A 241 5.66 -1.95 7.41
CA PRO A 241 6.27 -1.16 8.47
C PRO A 241 7.58 -0.47 8.06
N ALA A 242 8.32 -1.01 7.09
CA ALA A 242 9.45 -0.28 6.50
C ALA A 242 9.00 0.97 5.73
N MET A 243 7.86 0.92 5.03
CA MET A 243 7.26 2.09 4.40
C MET A 243 6.74 3.09 5.43
N LYS A 244 6.25 2.63 6.59
CA LYS A 244 5.92 3.53 7.70
C LYS A 244 7.18 4.23 8.23
N ALA A 245 8.26 3.49 8.50
CA ALA A 245 9.53 4.07 8.93
C ALA A 245 10.10 5.07 7.90
N MET A 246 9.82 4.86 6.61
CA MET A 246 10.10 5.83 5.56
C MET A 246 9.27 7.11 5.71
N SER A 247 7.96 7.00 5.98
CA SER A 247 7.07 8.16 6.24
C SER A 247 7.51 8.94 7.46
N ASP A 248 7.76 8.27 8.59
CA ASP A 248 8.17 8.91 9.85
C ASP A 248 9.49 9.71 9.65
N ARG A 249 10.39 9.20 8.81
CA ARG A 249 11.63 9.90 8.42
C ARG A 249 11.37 11.05 7.46
N ALA A 250 10.49 10.87 6.49
CA ALA A 250 10.07 11.92 5.58
C ALA A 250 9.49 13.09 6.37
N GLU A 251 8.56 12.87 7.28
CA GLU A 251 7.91 13.92 8.08
C GLU A 251 8.91 14.73 8.91
N THR A 252 9.90 14.06 9.51
CA THR A 252 10.87 14.71 10.39
C THR A 252 12.00 15.44 9.66
N HIS A 253 12.23 15.11 8.38
CA HIS A 253 13.37 15.62 7.60
C HIS A 253 12.98 16.15 6.22
N ALA A 254 11.68 16.32 5.95
CA ALA A 254 11.19 16.79 4.67
C ALA A 254 11.67 18.22 4.42
N PRO A 255 12.45 18.47 3.35
CA PRO A 255 12.62 19.82 2.85
C PRO A 255 11.27 20.39 2.38
N PHE A 256 11.17 21.72 2.31
CA PHE A 256 10.00 22.38 1.72
C PHE A 256 9.81 21.93 0.27
N LEU A 257 8.74 21.19 0.01
CA LEU A 257 8.23 20.86 -1.32
C LEU A 257 7.12 21.85 -1.69
N SER A 258 6.89 22.07 -2.99
CA SER A 258 5.72 22.81 -3.45
C SER A 258 4.42 22.09 -3.05
N ASP A 259 3.34 22.85 -2.79
CA ASP A 259 2.03 22.30 -2.38
C ASP A 259 1.53 21.20 -3.34
N GLY A 260 1.74 21.41 -4.65
CA GLY A 260 1.37 20.43 -5.67
C GLY A 260 2.17 19.13 -5.57
N MET A 261 3.48 19.22 -5.29
CA MET A 261 4.32 18.03 -5.13
C MET A 261 3.99 17.29 -3.84
N THR A 262 3.77 18.00 -2.73
CA THR A 262 3.32 17.40 -1.45
C THR A 262 2.02 16.62 -1.64
N ALA A 263 0.99 17.25 -2.21
CA ALA A 263 -0.28 16.58 -2.47
C ALA A 263 -0.14 15.37 -3.42
N CYS A 264 0.73 15.47 -4.44
CA CYS A 264 1.02 14.36 -5.33
C CYS A 264 1.70 13.19 -4.60
N MET A 265 2.69 13.48 -3.75
CA MET A 265 3.39 12.46 -2.97
C MET A 265 2.45 11.71 -2.02
N ASP A 266 1.56 12.42 -1.33
CA ASP A 266 0.61 11.79 -0.40
C ASP A 266 -0.27 10.76 -1.11
N VAL A 267 -0.83 11.12 -2.27
CA VAL A 267 -1.68 10.23 -3.06
C VAL A 267 -0.90 9.02 -3.59
N VAL A 268 0.30 9.26 -4.11
CA VAL A 268 1.18 8.20 -4.63
C VAL A 268 1.60 7.23 -3.51
N MET A 269 1.96 7.76 -2.34
CA MET A 269 2.44 6.95 -1.23
C MET A 269 1.32 6.11 -0.61
N ALA A 270 0.14 6.72 -0.40
CA ALA A 270 -1.03 6.01 0.09
C ALA A 270 -1.42 4.86 -0.86
N SER A 271 -1.51 5.15 -2.16
CA SER A 271 -1.86 4.12 -3.16
C SER A 271 -0.81 3.01 -3.27
N THR A 272 0.48 3.37 -3.23
CA THR A 272 1.60 2.40 -3.21
C THR A 272 1.52 1.49 -1.99
N TYR A 273 1.28 2.05 -0.80
CA TYR A 273 1.14 1.29 0.44
C TYR A 273 -0.02 0.29 0.38
N LEU A 274 -1.20 0.72 -0.07
CA LEU A 274 -2.36 -0.16 -0.23
C LEU A 274 -2.09 -1.30 -1.20
N LYS A 275 -1.36 -1.02 -2.29
CA LYS A 275 -0.95 -2.06 -3.24
C LYS A 275 0.08 -3.02 -2.68
N VAL A 276 1.06 -2.54 -1.93
CA VAL A 276 2.02 -3.40 -1.21
C VAL A 276 1.27 -4.34 -0.27
N MET A 277 0.35 -3.82 0.54
CA MET A 277 -0.49 -4.63 1.41
C MET A 277 -1.24 -5.71 0.62
N ALA A 278 -1.70 -5.40 -0.59
CA ALA A 278 -2.50 -6.33 -1.39
C ALA A 278 -1.66 -7.49 -1.91
N GLU A 279 -0.43 -7.20 -2.33
CA GLU A 279 0.51 -8.23 -2.75
C GLU A 279 1.06 -9.03 -1.55
N VAL A 280 1.23 -8.45 -0.36
CA VAL A 280 1.57 -9.19 0.86
C VAL A 280 0.47 -10.18 1.21
N VAL A 281 -0.78 -9.72 1.24
CA VAL A 281 -1.96 -10.55 1.53
C VAL A 281 -2.09 -11.67 0.49
N LYS A 282 -1.92 -11.34 -0.79
CA LYS A 282 -1.89 -12.32 -1.88
C LYS A 282 -0.87 -13.42 -1.60
N GLN A 283 0.37 -13.04 -1.30
CA GLN A 283 1.43 -14.01 -1.10
C GLN A 283 1.15 -14.91 0.10
N LYS A 284 0.74 -14.34 1.24
CA LYS A 284 0.45 -15.09 2.47
C LYS A 284 -0.72 -16.08 2.30
N TYR A 285 -1.79 -15.67 1.62
CA TYR A 285 -2.93 -16.55 1.38
C TYR A 285 -2.65 -17.62 0.32
N SER A 286 -1.98 -17.28 -0.78
CA SER A 286 -1.67 -18.25 -1.84
C SER A 286 -0.70 -19.34 -1.36
N SER A 287 0.22 -19.05 -0.43
CA SER A 287 1.09 -20.06 0.18
C SER A 287 0.41 -20.85 1.30
N GLY A 288 -0.32 -20.16 2.18
CA GLY A 288 -0.82 -20.75 3.43
C GLY A 288 -2.04 -21.66 3.25
N LEU A 289 -3.01 -21.26 2.44
CA LEU A 289 -4.31 -21.95 2.37
C LEU A 289 -4.19 -23.42 1.90
N GLY A 290 -3.33 -23.68 0.92
CA GLY A 290 -3.10 -25.05 0.44
C GLY A 290 -2.45 -25.94 1.50
N VAL A 291 -1.54 -25.39 2.31
CA VAL A 291 -0.87 -26.11 3.40
C VAL A 291 -1.84 -26.43 4.55
N LEU A 292 -2.81 -25.54 4.79
CA LEU A 292 -3.87 -25.73 5.78
C LEU A 292 -5.04 -26.60 5.28
N GLY A 293 -4.94 -27.18 4.08
CA GLY A 293 -5.93 -28.12 3.55
C GLY A 293 -7.19 -27.45 2.98
N ALA A 294 -7.11 -26.18 2.56
CA ALA A 294 -8.18 -25.56 1.77
C ALA A 294 -8.47 -26.38 0.50
N SER A 295 -9.75 -26.46 0.13
CA SER A 295 -10.17 -27.14 -1.10
C SER A 295 -9.66 -26.41 -2.35
N ALA A 296 -9.58 -27.12 -3.47
CA ALA A 296 -9.20 -26.51 -4.75
C ALA A 296 -10.13 -25.34 -5.13
N ASP A 297 -11.42 -25.47 -4.83
CA ASP A 297 -12.42 -24.42 -5.09
C ASP A 297 -12.23 -23.21 -4.18
N GLN A 298 -11.89 -23.41 -2.90
CA GLN A 298 -11.53 -22.33 -1.96
C GLN A 298 -10.30 -21.56 -2.45
N ILE A 299 -9.23 -22.27 -2.81
CA ILE A 299 -7.99 -21.66 -3.32
C ILE A 299 -8.28 -20.90 -4.61
N SER A 300 -9.05 -21.48 -5.53
CA SER A 300 -9.44 -20.86 -6.79
C SER A 300 -10.23 -19.56 -6.57
N ARG A 301 -11.28 -19.58 -5.73
CA ARG A 301 -12.09 -18.39 -5.41
C ARG A 301 -11.27 -17.31 -4.72
N MET A 302 -10.40 -17.69 -3.79
CA MET A 302 -9.54 -16.74 -3.11
C MET A 302 -8.54 -16.07 -4.07
N ASN A 303 -7.88 -16.85 -4.93
CA ASN A 303 -6.98 -16.29 -5.94
C ASN A 303 -7.72 -15.38 -6.93
N LEU A 304 -8.95 -15.72 -7.32
CA LEU A 304 -9.79 -14.86 -8.15
C LEU A 304 -10.15 -13.54 -7.45
N ALA A 305 -10.54 -13.60 -6.16
CA ALA A 305 -10.85 -12.41 -5.36
C ALA A 305 -9.63 -11.49 -5.25
N ILE A 306 -8.47 -12.05 -4.90
CA ILE A 306 -7.21 -11.31 -4.77
C ILE A 306 -6.79 -10.70 -6.12
N ASN A 307 -6.85 -11.46 -7.21
CA ASN A 307 -6.52 -10.94 -8.53
C ASN A 307 -7.49 -9.84 -8.98
N GLY A 308 -8.78 -9.98 -8.67
CA GLY A 308 -9.78 -8.94 -8.91
C GLY A 308 -9.46 -7.65 -8.16
N PHE A 309 -9.09 -7.76 -6.88
CA PHE A 309 -8.65 -6.61 -6.07
C PHE A 309 -7.37 -5.98 -6.61
N SER A 310 -6.35 -6.81 -6.87
CA SER A 310 -5.05 -6.39 -7.41
C SER A 310 -5.20 -5.65 -8.75
N ASN A 311 -6.09 -6.11 -9.63
CA ASN A 311 -6.42 -5.46 -10.90
C ASN A 311 -7.23 -4.16 -10.71
N ALA A 312 -8.14 -4.11 -9.76
CA ALA A 312 -8.86 -2.88 -9.44
C ALA A 312 -7.91 -1.79 -8.97
N LEU A 313 -6.89 -2.12 -8.16
CA LEU A 313 -5.83 -1.19 -7.78
C LEU A 313 -5.03 -0.69 -8.99
N VAL A 314 -4.73 -1.54 -9.98
CA VAL A 314 -4.11 -1.10 -11.25
C VAL A 314 -4.98 -0.06 -11.96
N GLY A 315 -6.30 -0.27 -12.00
CA GLY A 315 -7.26 0.69 -12.56
C GLY A 315 -7.26 2.03 -11.80
N ILE A 316 -7.17 1.98 -10.47
CA ILE A 316 -7.07 3.16 -9.60
C ILE A 316 -5.78 3.94 -9.90
N PHE A 317 -4.63 3.25 -10.07
CA PHE A 317 -3.39 3.89 -10.51
C PHE A 317 -3.52 4.49 -11.91
N ALA A 318 -4.11 3.75 -12.86
CA ALA A 318 -4.31 4.24 -14.23
C ALA A 318 -5.17 5.51 -14.26
N ASP A 319 -6.17 5.58 -13.38
CA ASP A 319 -7.01 6.76 -13.23
C ASP A 319 -6.21 7.93 -12.65
N PHE A 320 -5.46 7.74 -11.56
CA PHE A 320 -4.58 8.78 -11.00
C PHE A 320 -3.56 9.31 -12.02
N GLU A 321 -2.89 8.39 -12.73
CA GLU A 321 -1.90 8.70 -13.75
C GLU A 321 -2.47 9.48 -14.93
N SER A 322 -3.79 9.47 -15.13
CA SER A 322 -4.44 10.29 -16.16
C SER A 322 -4.26 11.78 -15.92
N LEU A 323 -3.99 12.20 -14.68
CA LEU A 323 -3.67 13.61 -14.37
C LEU A 323 -2.35 14.04 -15.00
N PHE A 324 -1.44 13.11 -15.25
CA PHE A 324 -0.09 13.37 -15.77
C PHE A 324 0.05 13.03 -17.25
N GLU A 325 -1.06 12.97 -17.99
CA GLU A 325 -1.00 12.83 -19.45
C GLU A 325 -0.23 13.97 -20.12
N ASN A 326 -0.38 15.19 -19.59
CA ASN A 326 0.50 16.31 -19.90
C ASN A 326 1.69 16.32 -18.94
N GLU A 327 2.79 15.70 -19.34
CA GLU A 327 4.01 15.62 -18.51
C GLU A 327 4.75 16.96 -18.37
N GLU A 328 4.31 18.03 -19.06
CA GLU A 328 4.93 19.36 -19.00
C GLU A 328 4.22 20.32 -18.05
N GLU A 329 3.07 19.92 -17.52
CA GLU A 329 2.31 20.71 -16.55
C GLU A 329 2.08 19.88 -15.28
N MET A 330 2.24 20.52 -14.12
CA MET A 330 1.83 19.91 -12.86
C MET A 330 0.31 20.06 -12.72
N PRO A 331 -0.44 18.99 -12.37
CA PRO A 331 -1.84 19.12 -12.01
C PRO A 331 -2.05 20.14 -10.89
N THR A 332 -3.20 20.80 -10.89
CA THR A 332 -3.56 21.71 -9.78
C THR A 332 -3.78 20.91 -8.50
N VAL A 333 -3.56 21.55 -7.34
CA VAL A 333 -3.84 20.95 -6.02
C VAL A 333 -5.28 20.46 -5.95
N GLU A 334 -6.24 21.26 -6.43
CA GLU A 334 -7.66 20.86 -6.49
C GLU A 334 -7.89 19.60 -7.34
N ALA A 335 -7.19 19.43 -8.47
CA ALA A 335 -7.31 18.23 -9.29
C ALA A 335 -6.72 17.00 -8.57
N LEU A 336 -5.60 17.16 -7.85
CA LEU A 336 -4.99 16.10 -7.05
C LEU A 336 -5.90 15.68 -5.89
N GLU A 337 -6.47 16.64 -5.15
CA GLU A 337 -7.40 16.39 -4.04
C GLU A 337 -8.67 15.67 -4.51
N ASN A 338 -9.32 16.18 -5.56
CA ASN A 338 -10.49 15.54 -6.15
C ASN A 338 -10.19 14.11 -6.60
N LYS A 339 -8.98 13.86 -7.13
CA LYS A 339 -8.57 12.53 -7.56
C LYS A 339 -8.31 11.61 -6.37
N ARG A 340 -7.69 12.13 -5.29
CA ARG A 340 -7.50 11.38 -4.04
C ARG A 340 -8.83 10.86 -3.49
N GLU A 341 -9.84 11.72 -3.43
CA GLU A 341 -11.19 11.34 -2.97
C GLU A 341 -11.79 10.24 -3.87
N ALA A 342 -11.71 10.42 -5.20
CA ALA A 342 -12.19 9.41 -6.15
C ALA A 342 -11.45 8.06 -6.04
N MET A 343 -10.14 8.10 -5.79
CA MET A 343 -9.34 6.89 -5.57
C MET A 343 -9.71 6.19 -4.27
N GLN A 344 -9.99 6.95 -3.20
CA GLN A 344 -10.47 6.40 -1.94
C GLN A 344 -11.81 5.68 -2.16
N ASP A 345 -12.77 6.32 -2.82
CA ASP A 345 -14.06 5.70 -3.15
C ASP A 345 -13.89 4.42 -3.99
N ALA A 346 -13.04 4.47 -5.02
CA ALA A 346 -12.75 3.32 -5.86
C ALA A 346 -12.08 2.18 -5.08
N PHE A 347 -11.18 2.50 -4.15
CA PHE A 347 -10.56 1.53 -3.24
C PHE A 347 -11.62 0.85 -2.36
N MET A 348 -12.51 1.63 -1.75
CA MET A 348 -13.60 1.10 -0.91
C MET A 348 -14.48 0.14 -1.72
N VAL A 349 -14.81 0.47 -2.96
CA VAL A 349 -15.57 -0.41 -3.88
C VAL A 349 -14.80 -1.68 -4.21
N ALA A 350 -13.52 -1.56 -4.56
CA ALA A 350 -12.65 -2.70 -4.88
C ALA A 350 -12.52 -3.64 -3.68
N PHE A 351 -12.37 -3.08 -2.49
CA PHE A 351 -12.22 -3.83 -1.26
C PHE A 351 -13.53 -4.52 -0.83
N ASN A 352 -14.68 -3.85 -0.93
CA ASN A 352 -15.98 -4.48 -0.70
C ASN A 352 -16.23 -5.66 -1.67
N THR A 353 -15.79 -5.51 -2.92
CA THR A 353 -15.86 -6.58 -3.93
C THR A 353 -14.96 -7.76 -3.53
N PHE A 354 -13.74 -7.49 -3.09
CA PHE A 354 -12.83 -8.51 -2.56
C PHE A 354 -13.44 -9.25 -1.37
N MET A 355 -13.94 -8.54 -0.36
CA MET A 355 -14.56 -9.13 0.82
C MET A 355 -15.72 -10.06 0.44
N THR A 356 -16.60 -9.59 -0.44
CA THR A 356 -17.73 -10.38 -0.95
C THR A 356 -17.27 -11.63 -1.69
N ALA A 357 -16.27 -11.50 -2.56
CA ALA A 357 -15.74 -12.61 -3.36
C ALA A 357 -14.95 -13.64 -2.51
N SER A 358 -14.36 -13.18 -1.40
CA SER A 358 -13.62 -14.03 -0.45
C SER A 358 -14.50 -14.69 0.60
N ALA A 359 -15.79 -14.35 0.68
CA ALA A 359 -16.71 -14.93 1.65
C ALA A 359 -16.89 -16.44 1.43
N SER A 360 -16.86 -17.21 2.51
CA SER A 360 -17.13 -18.64 2.46
C SER A 360 -18.59 -18.94 2.09
N THR A 361 -18.83 -20.14 1.58
CA THR A 361 -20.21 -20.61 1.32
C THR A 361 -20.85 -21.16 2.59
N VAL A 362 -22.17 -21.45 2.54
CA VAL A 362 -22.88 -22.09 3.67
C VAL A 362 -22.30 -23.48 3.91
N GLU A 363 -22.02 -24.23 2.84
CA GLU A 363 -21.49 -25.58 2.92
C GLU A 363 -20.10 -25.63 3.56
N GLU A 364 -19.28 -24.62 3.32
CA GLU A 364 -17.95 -24.51 3.93
C GLU A 364 -18.04 -24.18 5.43
N LEU A 365 -18.96 -23.31 5.82
CA LEU A 365 -19.25 -23.02 7.22
C LEU A 365 -19.84 -24.24 7.93
N ASP A 366 -20.76 -24.96 7.29
CA ASP A 366 -21.32 -26.22 7.81
C ASP A 366 -20.22 -27.26 8.03
N ALA A 367 -19.28 -27.38 7.08
CA ALA A 367 -18.13 -28.29 7.22
C ALA A 367 -17.20 -27.88 8.38
N MET A 368 -16.98 -26.58 8.58
CA MET A 368 -16.22 -26.07 9.72
C MET A 368 -16.97 -26.33 11.04
N VAL A 369 -18.27 -26.06 11.10
CA VAL A 369 -19.13 -26.34 12.28
C VAL A 369 -19.14 -27.83 12.60
N ALA A 370 -19.25 -28.70 11.60
CA ALA A 370 -19.15 -30.14 11.81
C ALA A 370 -17.78 -30.53 12.38
N SER A 371 -16.69 -29.87 11.95
CA SER A 371 -15.35 -30.09 12.49
C SER A 371 -15.26 -29.62 13.94
N LEU A 372 -15.81 -28.45 14.28
CA LEU A 372 -15.95 -27.95 15.66
C LEU A 372 -16.65 -28.96 16.56
N LYS A 373 -17.79 -29.50 16.14
CA LYS A 373 -18.53 -30.50 16.91
C LYS A 373 -17.75 -31.80 17.08
N ASN A 374 -17.15 -32.30 16.00
CA ASN A 374 -16.43 -33.57 16.02
C ASN A 374 -15.11 -33.49 16.78
N GLY A 375 -14.42 -32.35 16.75
CA GLY A 375 -13.18 -32.14 17.47
C GLY A 375 -13.42 -31.86 18.94
N LEU A 376 -14.28 -30.90 19.26
CA LEU A 376 -14.34 -30.29 20.59
C LEU A 376 -15.34 -30.98 21.52
N CYS A 377 -16.48 -31.44 21.02
CA CYS A 377 -17.55 -31.98 21.86
C CYS A 377 -17.37 -33.42 22.37
N PRO A 378 -16.57 -34.34 21.77
CA PRO A 378 -16.44 -35.71 22.29
C PRO A 378 -15.88 -35.79 23.71
N ASN A 379 -15.10 -34.79 24.13
CA ASN A 379 -14.43 -34.75 25.43
C ASN A 379 -15.22 -33.96 26.48
N MET A 380 -16.38 -33.40 26.12
CA MET A 380 -17.20 -32.61 27.03
C MET A 380 -18.14 -33.52 27.85
N PRO A 381 -18.37 -33.21 29.15
CA PRO A 381 -19.29 -33.98 29.99
C PRO A 381 -20.73 -34.04 29.44
N ASN A 382 -21.15 -32.99 28.73
CA ASN A 382 -22.44 -32.92 28.05
C ASN A 382 -22.26 -32.58 26.56
N ARG A 383 -22.02 -33.62 25.77
CA ARG A 383 -21.82 -33.50 24.32
C ARG A 383 -22.99 -32.80 23.61
N ALA A 384 -24.23 -33.08 24.00
CA ALA A 384 -25.41 -32.51 23.34
C ALA A 384 -25.47 -30.99 23.52
N ASN A 385 -25.23 -30.51 24.74
CA ASN A 385 -25.15 -29.07 25.01
C ASN A 385 -24.00 -28.40 24.25
N CYS A 386 -22.83 -29.04 24.15
CA CYS A 386 -21.72 -28.51 23.36
C CYS A 386 -22.08 -28.40 21.87
N GLU A 387 -22.74 -29.41 21.31
CA GLU A 387 -23.18 -29.39 19.91
C GLU A 387 -24.26 -28.34 19.67
N GLU A 388 -25.19 -28.14 20.61
CA GLU A 388 -26.21 -27.10 20.60
C GLU A 388 -25.58 -25.70 20.69
N GLY A 389 -24.65 -25.48 21.63
CA GLY A 389 -23.94 -24.21 21.76
C GLY A 389 -23.13 -23.83 20.51
N ILE A 390 -22.55 -24.80 19.81
CA ILE A 390 -21.89 -24.54 18.51
C ILE A 390 -22.92 -24.24 17.40
N ASP A 391 -24.10 -24.85 17.41
CA ASP A 391 -25.17 -24.50 16.47
C ASP A 391 -25.72 -23.09 16.74
N ASP A 392 -25.82 -22.67 18.00
CA ASP A 392 -26.28 -21.33 18.37
C ASP A 392 -25.35 -20.23 17.81
N LEU A 393 -24.06 -20.53 17.61
CA LEU A 393 -23.10 -19.61 16.97
C LEU A 393 -23.46 -19.29 15.50
N LYS A 394 -24.33 -20.06 14.86
CA LYS A 394 -24.84 -19.76 13.51
C LYS A 394 -25.77 -18.55 13.50
N GLY A 395 -26.42 -18.26 14.63
CA GLY A 395 -27.47 -17.25 14.74
C GLY A 395 -28.82 -17.74 14.20
N GLU A 396 -29.77 -16.81 14.10
CA GLU A 396 -31.17 -17.11 13.77
C GLU A 396 -31.42 -17.55 12.30
N SER A 397 -30.40 -17.48 11.44
CA SER A 397 -30.53 -17.73 10.00
C SER A 397 -29.60 -18.84 9.53
N ASP A 398 -30.13 -19.74 8.69
CA ASP A 398 -29.39 -20.85 8.08
C ASP A 398 -28.25 -20.37 7.15
N ASP A 399 -28.24 -19.10 6.76
CA ASP A 399 -27.19 -18.49 5.92
C ASP A 399 -26.04 -17.85 6.72
N TYR A 400 -26.09 -17.94 8.07
CA TYR A 400 -25.10 -17.37 9.00
C TYR A 400 -25.07 -15.83 9.06
N LEU A 401 -26.01 -15.14 8.41
CA LEU A 401 -26.12 -13.67 8.38
C LEU A 401 -27.23 -13.12 9.29
N GLY A 402 -27.86 -14.01 10.08
CA GLY A 402 -28.90 -13.67 11.02
C GLY A 402 -28.40 -12.90 12.24
N LEU A 403 -29.34 -12.37 13.03
CA LEU A 403 -29.02 -11.82 14.35
C LEU A 403 -28.38 -12.91 15.21
N GLY A 404 -27.36 -12.52 15.99
CA GLY A 404 -26.61 -13.42 16.86
C GLY A 404 -25.62 -14.35 16.14
N GLY A 405 -25.52 -14.33 14.80
CA GLY A 405 -24.53 -15.13 14.08
C GLY A 405 -23.10 -14.66 14.36
N PHE A 406 -22.24 -15.56 14.84
CA PHE A 406 -20.82 -15.27 15.10
C PHE A 406 -19.94 -15.43 13.86
N PHE A 407 -20.37 -16.27 12.91
CA PHE A 407 -19.64 -16.58 11.68
C PHE A 407 -19.87 -15.57 10.54
N GLN A 408 -20.02 -14.29 10.91
CA GLN A 408 -20.14 -13.17 9.99
C GLN A 408 -19.12 -12.06 10.28
N VAL A 409 -18.82 -11.29 9.25
CA VAL A 409 -18.06 -10.04 9.27
C VAL A 409 -18.91 -8.96 8.60
N ARG A 410 -18.60 -7.68 8.81
CA ARG A 410 -19.21 -6.60 8.03
C ARG A 410 -18.23 -6.09 6.99
N ASN A 411 -18.74 -5.75 5.81
CA ASN A 411 -17.97 -4.99 4.85
C ASN A 411 -17.95 -3.50 5.22
N LEU A 412 -17.26 -2.68 4.44
CA LEU A 412 -17.13 -1.24 4.73
C LEU A 412 -18.45 -0.46 4.57
N LEU A 413 -19.47 -1.07 3.97
CA LEU A 413 -20.82 -0.51 3.90
C LEU A 413 -21.72 -1.02 5.06
N GLY A 414 -21.14 -1.71 6.04
CA GLY A 414 -21.86 -2.30 7.16
C GLY A 414 -22.70 -3.54 6.80
N GLN A 415 -22.61 -4.04 5.57
CA GLN A 415 -23.39 -5.20 5.14
C GLN A 415 -22.79 -6.48 5.75
N PRO A 416 -23.62 -7.37 6.33
CA PRO A 416 -23.13 -8.64 6.86
C PRO A 416 -22.69 -9.54 5.71
N LEU A 417 -21.52 -10.15 5.87
CA LEU A 417 -20.94 -11.16 5.01
C LEU A 417 -20.56 -12.36 5.87
N ARG A 418 -20.61 -13.56 5.30
CA ARG A 418 -20.06 -14.75 5.94
C ARG A 418 -18.56 -14.57 6.18
N TRP A 419 -18.02 -15.28 7.16
CA TRP A 419 -16.56 -15.31 7.35
C TRP A 419 -15.82 -15.62 6.04
N PRO A 420 -14.68 -14.95 5.80
CA PRO A 420 -13.91 -15.18 4.60
C PRO A 420 -13.20 -16.55 4.66
N ILE A 421 -12.92 -17.11 3.48
CA ILE A 421 -12.27 -18.41 3.28
C ILE A 421 -11.06 -18.63 4.22
N PRO A 422 -10.13 -17.68 4.39
CA PRO A 422 -8.96 -17.90 5.24
C PRO A 422 -9.30 -18.13 6.71
N MET A 423 -10.35 -17.47 7.23
CA MET A 423 -10.80 -17.69 8.61
C MET A 423 -11.40 -19.07 8.78
N VAL A 424 -12.27 -19.49 7.85
CA VAL A 424 -12.92 -20.80 7.89
C VAL A 424 -11.89 -21.92 7.80
N VAL A 425 -10.92 -21.80 6.89
CA VAL A 425 -9.83 -22.78 6.72
C VAL A 425 -8.95 -22.84 7.97
N ALA A 426 -8.52 -21.70 8.52
CA ALA A 426 -7.66 -21.66 9.69
C ALA A 426 -8.32 -22.29 10.93
N VAL A 427 -9.56 -21.89 11.23
CA VAL A 427 -10.30 -22.42 12.39
C VAL A 427 -10.56 -23.91 12.24
N LYS A 428 -11.02 -24.36 11.06
CA LYS A 428 -11.21 -25.78 10.79
C LYS A 428 -9.91 -26.56 11.01
N TRP A 429 -8.79 -26.06 10.47
CA TRP A 429 -7.50 -26.71 10.59
C TRP A 429 -7.03 -26.84 12.04
N VAL A 430 -7.15 -25.77 12.83
CA VAL A 430 -6.77 -25.79 14.27
C VAL A 430 -7.58 -26.84 15.01
N VAL A 431 -8.89 -26.88 14.79
CA VAL A 431 -9.78 -27.84 15.47
C VAL A 431 -9.51 -29.28 15.08
N ASP A 432 -9.25 -29.55 13.80
CA ASP A 432 -8.96 -30.89 13.30
C ASP A 432 -7.65 -31.47 13.88
N HIS A 433 -6.70 -30.62 14.26
CA HIS A 433 -5.37 -31.04 14.72
C HIS A 433 -5.15 -30.83 16.24
N TYR A 434 -5.85 -29.87 16.86
CA TYR A 434 -5.69 -29.48 18.27
C TYR A 434 -7.02 -29.36 19.01
N PRO A 435 -7.86 -30.41 19.01
CA PRO A 435 -9.20 -30.33 19.63
C PRO A 435 -9.19 -30.13 21.15
N THR A 436 -8.04 -30.30 21.82
CA THR A 436 -7.92 -30.26 23.30
C THR A 436 -6.70 -29.54 23.85
N GLU A 437 -5.74 -29.15 22.99
CA GLU A 437 -4.42 -28.64 23.42
C GLU A 437 -4.18 -27.18 23.01
N PHE A 438 -5.12 -26.58 22.27
CA PHE A 438 -5.00 -25.19 21.90
C PHE A 438 -5.35 -24.29 23.09
N HIS A 439 -4.40 -23.45 23.48
CA HIS A 439 -4.54 -22.49 24.55
C HIS A 439 -4.17 -21.09 24.10
N TYR A 440 -5.02 -20.11 24.43
CA TYR A 440 -4.78 -18.71 24.16
C TYR A 440 -5.04 -17.87 25.40
N THR A 441 -4.03 -17.13 25.84
CA THR A 441 -4.21 -16.15 26.91
C THR A 441 -4.61 -14.82 26.27
N ARG A 442 -5.83 -14.40 26.53
CA ARG A 442 -6.38 -13.12 26.05
C ARG A 442 -5.61 -11.95 26.63
N ASP A 443 -5.47 -10.89 25.84
CA ASP A 443 -4.85 -9.65 26.28
C ASP A 443 -5.78 -8.81 27.18
N ASP A 444 -5.32 -7.71 27.75
CA ASP A 444 -6.17 -6.68 28.38
C ASP A 444 -6.43 -5.47 27.45
N LEU A 445 -6.10 -5.62 26.15
CA LEU A 445 -6.35 -4.60 25.14
C LEU A 445 -7.84 -4.25 25.06
N GLU A 446 -8.14 -2.99 25.38
CA GLU A 446 -9.47 -2.43 25.12
C GLU A 446 -9.75 -2.42 23.60
N PRO A 447 -10.99 -2.66 23.16
CA PRO A 447 -11.32 -2.57 21.75
C PRO A 447 -11.06 -1.17 21.15
N ALA A 448 -10.89 -1.10 19.83
CA ALA A 448 -10.91 0.18 19.12
C ALA A 448 -12.35 0.72 19.08
N PRO A 449 -12.57 2.05 19.14
CA PRO A 449 -13.89 2.67 18.97
C PRO A 449 -14.33 2.55 17.51
N GLN A 450 -14.76 1.36 17.14
CA GLN A 450 -15.56 1.12 15.95
C GLN A 450 -16.89 0.56 16.43
N HIS A 451 -17.99 1.06 15.87
CA HIS A 451 -19.36 0.79 16.34
C HIS A 451 -19.73 -0.70 16.57
N TRP A 452 -18.96 -1.64 16.01
CA TRP A 452 -19.15 -3.09 16.13
C TRP A 452 -18.12 -3.79 17.03
N LEU A 453 -17.03 -3.11 17.45
CA LEU A 453 -16.03 -3.57 18.43
C LEU A 453 -16.19 -2.89 19.80
N ASN A 454 -17.19 -2.02 20.00
CA ASN A 454 -17.30 -1.19 21.20
C ASN A 454 -17.15 -1.96 22.54
N ASP A 455 -17.51 -3.24 22.56
CA ASP A 455 -17.29 -4.13 23.70
C ASP A 455 -16.55 -5.40 23.24
N ARG A 456 -15.66 -5.89 24.10
CA ARG A 456 -15.00 -7.17 23.91
C ARG A 456 -15.95 -8.29 24.32
N SER A 457 -16.07 -9.30 23.48
CA SER A 457 -16.90 -10.46 23.78
C SER A 457 -16.28 -11.24 24.94
N ASP A 458 -17.08 -11.64 25.92
CA ASP A 458 -16.64 -12.62 26.91
C ASP A 458 -16.88 -14.03 26.34
N TYR A 459 -15.79 -14.78 26.13
CA TYR A 459 -15.83 -16.15 25.60
C TYR A 459 -15.63 -17.19 26.71
N ASP A 460 -15.92 -16.85 27.96
CA ASP A 460 -15.65 -17.70 29.13
C ASP A 460 -15.99 -19.19 28.89
N PRO A 461 -15.02 -20.11 29.08
CA PRO A 461 -15.26 -21.54 28.98
C PRO A 461 -16.39 -21.95 29.93
N SER A 462 -17.41 -22.61 29.39
CA SER A 462 -18.60 -23.02 30.15
C SER A 462 -18.92 -24.49 29.89
N SER A 463 -19.99 -25.00 30.51
CA SER A 463 -20.48 -26.35 30.18
C SER A 463 -20.88 -26.50 28.71
N ASP A 464 -21.15 -25.38 28.04
CA ASP A 464 -21.74 -25.32 26.71
C ASP A 464 -20.75 -24.73 25.67
N MET A 465 -19.63 -24.13 26.10
CA MET A 465 -18.54 -23.63 25.25
C MET A 465 -17.19 -24.28 25.61
N PRO A 466 -16.61 -25.13 24.73
CA PRO A 466 -15.29 -25.71 24.95
C PRO A 466 -14.19 -24.65 25.08
N SER A 467 -13.22 -24.87 25.96
CA SER A 467 -12.11 -23.92 26.18
C SER A 467 -11.31 -23.63 24.92
N VAL A 468 -11.08 -24.63 24.06
CA VAL A 468 -10.40 -24.45 22.77
C VAL A 468 -11.18 -23.51 21.85
N LEU A 469 -12.52 -23.59 21.84
CA LEU A 469 -13.34 -22.69 21.02
C LEU A 469 -13.28 -21.27 21.57
N ALA A 470 -13.37 -21.12 22.88
CA ALA A 470 -13.20 -19.84 23.56
C ALA A 470 -11.84 -19.19 23.21
N ASP A 471 -10.77 -19.99 23.25
CA ASP A 471 -9.40 -19.55 22.96
C ASP A 471 -9.24 -19.13 21.49
N ILE A 472 -9.82 -19.88 20.55
CA ILE A 472 -9.80 -19.54 19.11
C ILE A 472 -10.57 -18.23 18.84
N LEU A 473 -11.76 -18.08 19.44
CA LEU A 473 -12.57 -16.87 19.30
C LEU A 473 -11.89 -15.66 19.95
N GLY A 474 -11.27 -15.85 21.12
CA GLY A 474 -10.48 -14.84 21.81
C GLY A 474 -9.28 -14.37 20.98
N LEU A 475 -8.48 -15.31 20.44
CA LEU A 475 -7.37 -14.96 19.55
C LEU A 475 -7.84 -14.17 18.34
N ARG A 476 -8.95 -14.61 17.72
CA ARG A 476 -9.53 -13.92 16.56
C ARG A 476 -9.89 -12.47 16.93
N GLU A 477 -10.63 -12.28 18.02
CA GLU A 477 -11.07 -10.95 18.46
C GLU A 477 -9.87 -10.05 18.78
N ASP A 478 -8.83 -10.58 19.42
CA ASP A 478 -7.61 -9.82 19.75
C ASP A 478 -6.84 -9.41 18.50
N ILE A 479 -6.72 -10.30 17.50
CA ILE A 479 -6.18 -9.93 16.19
C ILE A 479 -7.02 -8.80 15.56
N GLU A 480 -8.35 -8.88 15.62
CA GLU A 480 -9.23 -7.83 15.09
C GLU A 480 -9.06 -6.50 15.83
N ILE A 481 -8.92 -6.52 17.16
CA ILE A 481 -8.67 -5.34 17.98
C ILE A 481 -7.32 -4.72 17.63
N VAL A 482 -6.25 -5.51 17.55
CA VAL A 482 -4.90 -5.02 17.22
C VAL A 482 -4.89 -4.39 15.83
N TYR A 483 -5.48 -5.03 14.83
CA TYR A 483 -5.60 -4.44 13.48
C TYR A 483 -6.46 -3.18 13.46
N GLY A 484 -7.62 -3.19 14.14
CA GLY A 484 -8.51 -2.04 14.24
C GLY A 484 -7.81 -0.84 14.88
N ARG A 485 -7.07 -1.05 15.97
CA ARG A 485 -6.24 -0.03 16.62
C ARG A 485 -5.11 0.48 15.75
N ARG A 486 -4.43 -0.42 15.03
CA ARG A 486 -3.37 -0.03 14.09
C ARG A 486 -3.92 0.88 13.00
N MET A 487 -4.96 0.44 12.30
CA MET A 487 -5.61 1.27 11.27
C MET A 487 -6.11 2.57 11.84
N ALA A 488 -6.64 2.53 13.07
CA ALA A 488 -7.08 3.73 13.74
C ALA A 488 -5.94 4.73 13.97
N GLY A 489 -4.79 4.25 14.44
CA GLY A 489 -3.60 5.08 14.60
C GLY A 489 -3.04 5.58 13.27
N GLU A 490 -3.08 4.78 12.21
CA GLU A 490 -2.66 5.20 10.85
C GLU A 490 -3.56 6.32 10.31
N ILE A 491 -4.88 6.22 10.52
CA ILE A 491 -5.85 7.26 10.12
C ILE A 491 -5.68 8.52 10.98
N ALA A 492 -5.54 8.38 12.30
CA ALA A 492 -5.36 9.52 13.20
C ALA A 492 -4.03 10.26 12.92
N ALA A 493 -2.94 9.54 12.64
CA ALA A 493 -1.68 10.15 12.21
C ALA A 493 -1.86 10.95 10.92
N SER A 494 -2.71 10.49 10.00
CA SER A 494 -3.04 11.27 8.79
C SER A 494 -3.86 12.54 9.08
N CYS A 495 -4.67 12.56 10.16
CA CYS A 495 -5.35 13.77 10.63
C CYS A 495 -4.37 14.76 11.29
N ASP A 496 -3.48 14.28 12.18
CA ASP A 496 -2.53 15.13 12.93
C ASP A 496 -1.58 15.93 12.02
N ILE A 497 -1.27 15.40 10.83
CA ILE A 497 -0.52 16.12 9.79
C ILE A 497 -1.18 17.46 9.42
N THR A 498 -2.51 17.54 9.45
CA THR A 498 -3.22 18.80 9.14
C THR A 498 -3.12 19.83 10.27
N GLN A 499 -3.06 19.40 11.53
CA GLN A 499 -2.91 20.28 12.70
C GLN A 499 -1.46 20.76 12.88
N ALA A 500 -0.48 19.88 12.71
CA ALA A 500 0.93 20.26 12.74
C ALA A 500 1.27 21.26 11.62
N ALA A 501 0.65 21.11 10.44
CA ALA A 501 0.75 22.08 9.35
C ALA A 501 0.11 23.44 9.71
N TRP A 502 -1.01 23.45 10.45
CA TRP A 502 -1.64 24.67 10.96
C TRP A 502 -0.75 25.38 11.99
N ASP A 503 -0.20 24.64 12.94
CA ASP A 503 0.67 25.18 14.00
C ASP A 503 2.02 25.68 13.44
N ALA A 504 2.44 25.16 12.29
CA ALA A 504 3.63 25.64 11.56
C ALA A 504 3.40 26.97 10.81
N LEU A 505 2.15 27.42 10.65
CA LEU A 505 1.86 28.72 10.04
C LEU A 505 2.32 29.86 10.94
N SER A 506 2.77 30.96 10.33
CA SER A 506 3.07 32.17 11.09
C SER A 506 1.79 32.71 11.73
N GLU A 507 1.91 33.36 12.89
CA GLU A 507 0.77 33.98 13.60
C GLU A 507 -0.02 34.93 12.67
N ILE A 508 0.65 35.58 11.72
CA ILE A 508 0.04 36.45 10.71
C ILE A 508 -0.76 35.66 9.66
N ASP A 509 -0.27 34.50 9.23
CA ASP A 509 -0.96 33.65 8.25
C ASP A 509 -2.16 32.93 8.87
N GLN A 510 -2.06 32.53 10.15
CA GLN A 510 -3.19 32.02 10.94
C GLN A 510 -4.27 33.12 11.10
N LEU A 511 -3.87 34.35 11.44
CA LEU A 511 -4.78 35.49 11.55
C LEU A 511 -5.43 35.87 10.21
N GLN A 512 -4.71 35.77 9.10
CA GLN A 512 -5.24 36.03 7.75
C GLN A 512 -6.19 34.94 7.26
N ALA A 513 -5.97 33.68 7.65
CA ALA A 513 -6.93 32.60 7.43
C ALA A 513 -8.25 32.93 8.16
N ASN A 514 -8.19 33.21 9.46
CA ASN A 514 -9.35 33.58 10.28
C ASN A 514 -10.11 34.80 9.74
N PHE A 515 -9.39 35.84 9.27
CA PHE A 515 -10.02 37.06 8.76
C PHE A 515 -10.76 36.86 7.44
N ASN A 516 -10.37 35.88 6.62
CA ASN A 516 -11.01 35.62 5.35
C ASN A 516 -12.28 34.78 5.52
N PHE A 517 -12.33 33.78 6.40
CA PHE A 517 -13.44 32.80 6.41
C PHE A 517 -14.78 33.31 6.98
N GLY A 518 -14.81 34.41 7.75
CA GLY A 518 -16.05 34.95 8.33
C GLY A 518 -16.85 33.90 9.13
N ASP A 519 -18.13 34.15 9.43
CA ASP A 519 -19.04 33.35 10.31
C ASP A 519 -19.20 31.83 9.98
N ARG A 520 -18.38 31.26 9.09
CA ARG A 520 -18.25 29.84 8.80
C ARG A 520 -17.12 29.13 9.54
N LEU A 521 -16.27 29.89 10.24
CA LEU A 521 -15.31 29.39 11.23
C LEU A 521 -15.40 30.36 12.43
N THR A 522 -16.20 29.99 13.43
CA THR A 522 -16.38 30.82 14.62
C THR A 522 -15.59 30.23 15.78
N ILE A 523 -14.28 30.52 15.85
CA ILE A 523 -13.52 30.26 17.09
C ILE A 523 -13.87 31.39 18.06
N ARG A 524 -14.61 31.07 19.13
CA ARG A 524 -14.86 32.01 20.22
C ARG A 524 -13.64 32.06 21.13
N GLU A 525 -13.17 33.27 21.41
CA GLU A 525 -12.18 33.55 22.46
C GLU A 525 -12.76 33.17 23.83
N GLY A 526 -12.45 31.95 24.29
CA GLY A 526 -12.73 31.49 25.63
C GLY A 526 -12.32 30.03 25.76
N ASP A 527 -11.28 29.78 26.57
CA ASP A 527 -10.71 28.49 26.97
C ASP A 527 -11.53 27.26 26.54
N ASN A 528 -11.34 26.84 25.29
CA ASN A 528 -11.96 25.64 24.75
C ASN A 528 -10.87 24.58 24.55
N THR A 529 -11.06 23.44 25.22
CA THR A 529 -10.22 22.26 25.10
C THR A 529 -10.40 21.60 23.74
N ALA A 530 -9.35 20.91 23.26
CA ALA A 530 -9.28 20.17 21.98
C ALA A 530 -10.56 19.42 21.57
N ASN A 531 -11.35 18.91 22.52
CA ASN A 531 -12.59 18.14 22.30
C ASN A 531 -13.79 18.89 21.64
N GLN A 532 -13.66 20.13 21.18
CA GLN A 532 -14.80 20.88 20.59
C GLN A 532 -14.60 21.36 19.15
N ASP A 533 -13.36 21.38 18.63
CA ASP A 533 -13.08 21.89 17.27
C ASP A 533 -13.16 20.81 16.17
N ASP A 534 -13.18 19.55 16.55
CA ASP A 534 -13.11 18.41 15.63
C ASP A 534 -14.46 18.08 14.95
N GLN A 535 -15.56 18.78 15.24
CA GLN A 535 -16.93 18.41 14.81
C GLN A 535 -17.38 18.80 13.38
N GLU A 536 -16.63 19.62 12.64
CA GLU A 536 -17.13 20.13 11.35
C GLU A 536 -16.11 20.01 10.22
N GLY A 537 -15.92 18.77 9.73
CA GLY A 537 -15.03 18.51 8.60
C GLY A 537 -15.24 17.21 7.84
N LEU A 538 -16.43 16.60 7.80
CA LEU A 538 -16.68 15.38 7.00
C LEU A 538 -18.14 15.23 6.54
N ASN A 539 -18.32 14.53 5.42
CA ASN A 539 -19.60 14.17 4.86
C ASN A 539 -20.38 13.24 5.81
N THR A 540 -21.40 13.77 6.48
CA THR A 540 -22.30 13.03 7.40
C THR A 540 -23.07 11.88 6.75
N ALA A 541 -22.94 11.68 5.44
CA ALA A 541 -23.54 10.57 4.71
C ALA A 541 -22.78 9.23 4.85
N LEU A 542 -21.53 9.21 5.33
CA LEU A 542 -20.75 7.97 5.43
C LEU A 542 -21.01 7.18 6.73
N VAL A 543 -21.26 7.86 7.86
CA VAL A 543 -21.81 7.28 9.10
C VAL A 543 -22.45 8.41 9.92
N PRO A 544 -23.76 8.42 10.22
CA PRO A 544 -24.33 9.44 11.11
C PRO A 544 -23.72 9.31 12.53
N ASN A 545 -23.09 10.38 13.03
CA ASN A 545 -22.48 10.51 14.37
C ASN A 545 -21.09 9.86 14.60
N PHE A 546 -20.29 9.59 13.56
CA PHE A 546 -18.89 9.17 13.74
C PHE A 546 -17.96 10.32 13.34
N ASN A 547 -17.15 10.82 14.27
CA ASN A 547 -16.30 11.98 14.04
C ASN A 547 -14.83 11.54 13.97
N HIS A 548 -14.30 11.50 12.75
CA HIS A 548 -13.20 10.61 12.38
C HIS A 548 -11.83 10.92 13.03
N CYS A 549 -11.61 12.13 13.55
CA CYS A 549 -10.36 12.50 14.22
C CYS A 549 -10.54 12.58 15.76
N ASP A 550 -11.66 13.13 16.24
CA ASP A 550 -12.09 13.26 17.66
C ASP A 550 -12.14 11.92 18.41
N ASP A 551 -12.77 10.91 17.78
CA ASP A 551 -13.06 9.63 18.42
C ASP A 551 -11.81 8.74 18.54
N MET A 552 -10.68 9.14 17.93
CA MET A 552 -9.49 8.30 17.73
C MET A 552 -8.26 8.81 18.50
N ALA A 553 -8.19 10.11 18.81
CA ALA A 553 -7.07 10.75 19.52
C ALA A 553 -6.79 10.23 20.96
N PRO A 554 -7.80 9.91 21.81
CA PRO A 554 -7.54 9.43 23.19
C PRO A 554 -6.82 8.07 23.25
N PHE A 555 -6.85 7.29 22.17
CA PHE A 555 -6.35 5.91 22.14
C PHE A 555 -4.88 5.79 21.69
N LEU A 556 -4.29 6.89 21.19
CA LEU A 556 -2.85 6.99 20.88
C LEU A 556 -1.98 7.16 22.13
N ASN A 557 -2.55 7.56 23.26
CA ASN A 557 -1.80 7.86 24.50
C ASN A 557 -1.25 6.64 25.25
N GLY A 558 -1.23 5.44 24.65
CA GLY A 558 -0.84 4.20 25.34
C GLY A 558 0.10 3.25 24.60
N TYR A 559 0.11 3.24 23.25
CA TYR A 559 0.95 2.30 22.49
C TYR A 559 1.40 2.95 21.17
N GLU A 560 2.71 3.14 21.01
CA GLU A 560 3.31 3.42 19.70
C GLU A 560 2.89 2.30 18.73
N LEU A 561 2.49 2.63 17.50
CA LEU A 561 2.06 1.67 16.46
C LEU A 561 3.00 0.45 16.30
N GLN A 562 4.28 0.65 16.58
CA GLN A 562 5.31 -0.39 16.60
C GLN A 562 5.11 -1.43 17.71
N GLY A 563 4.63 -1.01 18.89
CA GLY A 563 4.27 -1.90 19.99
C GLY A 563 3.08 -2.82 19.67
N LEU A 564 2.13 -2.37 18.84
CA LEU A 564 1.01 -3.21 18.40
C LEU A 564 1.45 -4.31 17.41
N GLU A 565 2.41 -4.02 16.54
CA GLU A 565 2.98 -5.03 15.63
C GLU A 565 3.87 -6.04 16.37
N ASP A 566 4.72 -5.57 17.27
CA ASP A 566 5.55 -6.44 18.10
C ASP A 566 4.66 -7.34 18.99
N LEU A 567 3.55 -6.80 19.51
CA LEU A 567 2.53 -7.58 20.25
C LEU A 567 1.84 -8.61 19.35
N LEU A 568 1.41 -8.25 18.13
CA LEU A 568 0.83 -9.22 17.19
C LEU A 568 1.82 -10.37 16.90
N LEU A 569 3.08 -10.04 16.65
CA LEU A 569 4.14 -11.01 16.42
C LEU A 569 4.39 -11.88 17.66
N GLU A 570 4.42 -11.30 18.86
CA GLU A 570 4.53 -12.03 20.13
C GLU A 570 3.36 -13.02 20.30
N ARG A 571 2.13 -12.60 19.99
CA ARG A 571 0.94 -13.48 20.04
C ARG A 571 1.03 -14.62 19.03
N LEU A 572 1.52 -14.34 17.83
CA LEU A 572 1.71 -15.36 16.78
C LEU A 572 2.87 -16.31 17.09
N GLU A 573 3.94 -15.85 17.73
CA GLU A 573 5.03 -16.69 18.22
C GLU A 573 4.59 -17.55 19.42
N THR A 574 3.80 -16.99 20.34
CA THR A 574 3.15 -17.75 21.42
C THR A 574 2.25 -18.86 20.83
N LEU A 575 1.59 -18.58 19.69
CA LEU A 575 0.86 -19.60 18.94
C LEU A 575 1.77 -20.75 18.47
N LYS A 576 3.00 -20.47 18.02
CA LYS A 576 3.96 -21.52 17.64
C LYS A 576 4.34 -22.40 18.82
N GLU A 577 4.50 -21.80 19.99
CA GLU A 577 4.90 -22.52 21.21
C GLU A 577 3.75 -23.39 21.76
N ASN A 578 2.51 -22.94 21.62
CA ASN A 578 1.31 -23.66 22.09
C ASN A 578 0.83 -24.76 21.14
N ILE A 579 1.26 -24.72 19.86
CA ILE A 579 1.01 -25.78 18.87
C ILE A 579 2.11 -26.85 19.05
N GLY A 580 1.83 -27.86 19.89
CA GLY A 580 2.79 -28.86 20.35
C GLY A 580 3.68 -29.47 19.24
N PRO A 581 4.97 -29.78 19.54
CA PRO A 581 5.98 -30.09 18.52
C PRO A 581 5.77 -31.42 17.77
N GLU A 582 4.89 -32.31 18.26
CA GLU A 582 4.79 -33.70 17.76
C GLU A 582 3.72 -33.91 16.66
N ALA A 583 2.79 -32.97 16.45
CA ALA A 583 1.63 -33.20 15.58
C ALA A 583 1.65 -32.48 14.21
N VAL A 584 2.45 -31.42 14.02
CA VAL A 584 2.46 -30.64 12.78
C VAL A 584 3.85 -30.25 12.30
N THR A 585 3.97 -30.10 10.97
CA THR A 585 5.19 -29.64 10.33
C THR A 585 5.40 -28.14 10.54
N GLU A 586 6.66 -27.68 10.51
CA GLU A 586 6.98 -26.25 10.55
C GLU A 586 6.29 -25.46 9.43
N ALA A 587 6.13 -26.08 8.25
CA ALA A 587 5.40 -25.49 7.14
C ALA A 587 3.93 -25.18 7.49
N GLN A 588 3.27 -26.07 8.24
CA GLN A 588 1.88 -25.87 8.67
C GLN A 588 1.76 -24.78 9.75
N ARG A 589 2.71 -24.73 10.70
CA ARG A 589 2.77 -23.62 11.69
C ARG A 589 2.94 -22.28 10.98
N GLN A 590 3.89 -22.18 10.06
CA GLN A 590 4.10 -20.95 9.32
C GLN A 590 2.90 -20.60 8.43
N ALA A 591 2.25 -21.58 7.79
CA ALA A 591 1.04 -21.34 7.00
C ALA A 591 -0.13 -20.79 7.83
N LEU A 592 -0.32 -21.30 9.06
CA LEU A 592 -1.34 -20.78 9.96
C LEU A 592 -1.05 -19.33 10.34
N ILE A 593 0.22 -19.04 10.65
CA ILE A 593 0.64 -17.68 10.98
C ILE A 593 0.49 -16.76 9.77
N ASP A 594 0.90 -17.18 8.58
CA ASP A 594 0.74 -16.40 7.36
C ASP A 594 -0.73 -16.08 7.10
N VAL A 595 -1.64 -17.03 7.29
CA VAL A 595 -3.09 -16.83 7.11
C VAL A 595 -3.68 -15.93 8.20
N LEU A 596 -3.28 -16.08 9.47
CA LEU A 596 -3.82 -15.28 10.58
C LEU A 596 -3.22 -13.85 10.64
N SER A 597 -1.97 -13.69 10.19
CA SER A 597 -1.19 -12.44 10.17
C SER A 597 -1.24 -11.71 8.84
N ALA A 598 -1.88 -12.28 7.82
CA ALA A 598 -2.13 -11.56 6.59
C ALA A 598 -2.91 -10.29 6.96
N PRO A 599 -2.44 -9.10 6.52
CA PRO A 599 -3.15 -7.87 6.80
C PRO A 599 -4.63 -8.04 6.49
N ARG A 600 -5.46 -7.92 7.52
CA ARG A 600 -6.89 -7.78 7.30
C ARG A 600 -7.05 -6.35 6.82
N PHE A 601 -7.12 -6.20 5.50
CA PHE A 601 -7.83 -5.07 4.96
C PHE A 601 -9.19 -5.06 5.66
N ARG A 602 -9.48 -4.06 6.47
CA ARG A 602 -10.82 -3.81 6.95
C ARG A 602 -11.16 -2.37 6.71
#